data_AF-A0A951L4V6-F1
#
_entry.id   AF-A0A951L4V6-F1
#
_cell.length_a   1.000
_cell.length_b   1.000
_cell.length_c   1.000
_cell.angle_alpha   90.00
_cell.angle_beta   90.00
_cell.angle_gamma   90.00
#
_symmetry.space_group_name_H-M   'P 1'
#
loop_
_entity.id
_entity.type
_entity.pdbx_description
1 polymer ?
#
loop_
_entity_poly.entity_id
_entity_poly.type
_entity_poly.pdbx_seq_one_letter_code
_entity_poly.pdbx_strand_id
1 'polypeptide(L)'
;MNEDRAGLRGRVTRQGEEAIGKVAQGMLENPMVNKALAAAFETRQRATRAQEVAMGALNLPSAGDLERLTRRLRGVSQRLETIEDGLDRLEQRIDQLGSSSAIEKRLVAIEEVLARLEATLEAQAASPAAVASEVGDSGPPAQG
;
A
#
# COMPACT_ATOMS: atom_id res chain seq x y z
N MET A 1 -20.11 -37.73 -58.10
CA MET A 1 -20.46 -36.40 -58.64
C MET A 1 -20.54 -35.34 -57.53
N ASN A 2 -19.50 -35.16 -56.70
CA ASN A 2 -19.47 -34.13 -55.64
C ASN A 2 -18.20 -33.25 -55.65
N GLU A 3 -17.18 -33.59 -56.44
CA GLU A 3 -15.91 -32.84 -56.52
C GLU A 3 -15.99 -31.57 -57.38
N ASP A 4 -16.85 -31.54 -58.41
CA ASP A 4 -17.00 -30.38 -59.30
C ASP A 4 -17.59 -29.15 -58.60
N ARG A 5 -18.44 -29.37 -57.58
CA ARG A 5 -19.14 -28.29 -56.85
C ARG A 5 -18.20 -27.51 -55.92
N ALA A 6 -17.18 -28.18 -55.39
CA ALA A 6 -16.12 -27.55 -54.58
C ALA A 6 -15.18 -26.69 -55.45
N GLY A 7 -14.84 -27.17 -56.66
CA GLY A 7 -14.01 -26.43 -57.62
C GLY A 7 -14.70 -25.21 -58.24
N LEU A 8 -16.03 -25.21 -58.37
CA LEU A 8 -16.82 -24.05 -58.81
C LEU A 8 -16.90 -22.96 -57.72
N ARG A 9 -17.20 -23.34 -56.48
CA ARG A 9 -17.20 -22.39 -55.33
C ARG A 9 -15.84 -21.77 -55.11
N GLY A 10 -14.77 -22.57 -55.16
CA GLY A 10 -13.39 -22.09 -54.99
C GLY A 10 -12.91 -21.17 -56.12
N ARG A 11 -13.52 -21.23 -57.31
CA ARG A 11 -13.25 -20.29 -58.41
C ARG A 11 -14.04 -19.00 -58.25
N VAL A 12 -15.30 -19.09 -57.84
CA VAL A 12 -16.15 -17.92 -57.56
C VAL A 12 -15.60 -17.11 -56.39
N THR A 13 -15.09 -17.75 -55.33
CA THR A 13 -14.45 -17.04 -54.21
C THR A 13 -13.17 -16.34 -54.64
N ARG A 14 -12.28 -17.01 -55.40
CA ARG A 14 -11.06 -16.39 -55.93
C ARG A 14 -11.35 -15.21 -56.86
N GLN A 15 -12.32 -15.35 -57.75
CA GLN A 15 -12.74 -14.25 -58.62
C GLN A 15 -13.37 -13.09 -57.82
N GLY A 16 -14.09 -13.39 -56.74
CA GLY A 16 -14.61 -12.40 -55.81
C GLY A 16 -13.49 -11.65 -55.07
N GLU A 17 -12.49 -12.37 -54.58
CA GLU A 17 -11.31 -11.78 -53.91
C GLU A 17 -10.49 -10.90 -54.86
N GLU A 18 -10.27 -11.33 -56.10
CA GLU A 18 -9.58 -10.54 -57.11
C GLU A 18 -10.37 -9.28 -57.52
N ALA A 19 -11.70 -9.38 -57.64
CA ALA A 19 -12.55 -8.25 -57.95
C ALA A 19 -12.58 -7.23 -56.80
N ILE A 20 -12.71 -7.70 -55.55
CA ILE A 20 -12.63 -6.86 -54.36
C ILE A 20 -11.24 -6.22 -54.26
N GLY A 21 -10.18 -6.97 -54.51
CA GLY A 21 -8.80 -6.46 -54.52
C GLY A 21 -8.60 -5.34 -55.54
N LYS A 22 -9.09 -5.52 -56.78
CA LYS A 22 -9.00 -4.49 -57.82
C LYS A 22 -9.84 -3.26 -57.50
N VAL A 23 -11.02 -3.42 -56.90
CA VAL A 23 -11.85 -2.28 -56.47
C VAL A 23 -11.21 -1.54 -55.31
N ALA A 24 -10.67 -2.24 -54.31
CA ALA A 24 -9.97 -1.64 -53.18
C ALA A 24 -8.70 -0.90 -53.64
N GLN A 25 -7.93 -1.50 -54.55
CA GLN A 25 -6.78 -0.88 -55.20
C GLN A 25 -7.20 0.39 -55.94
N GLY A 26 -8.25 0.32 -56.77
CA GLY A 26 -8.76 1.47 -57.51
C GLY A 26 -9.29 2.59 -56.61
N MET A 27 -9.88 2.26 -55.46
CA MET A 27 -10.29 3.26 -54.47
C MET A 27 -9.11 3.89 -53.74
N LEU A 28 -8.09 3.11 -53.41
CA LEU A 28 -6.87 3.59 -52.74
C LEU A 28 -6.04 4.49 -53.66
N GLU A 29 -6.00 4.19 -54.95
CA GLU A 29 -5.31 4.99 -55.96
C GLU A 29 -6.11 6.22 -56.40
N ASN A 30 -7.41 6.30 -56.05
CA ASN A 30 -8.25 7.43 -56.44
C ASN A 30 -8.00 8.66 -55.54
N PRO A 31 -7.44 9.76 -56.08
CA PRO A 31 -7.12 10.93 -55.30
C PRO A 31 -8.35 11.64 -54.72
N MET A 32 -9.54 11.48 -55.31
CA MET A 32 -10.78 12.06 -54.77
C MET A 32 -11.30 11.28 -53.57
N VAL A 33 -11.11 9.96 -53.54
CA VAL A 33 -11.45 9.13 -52.36
C VAL A 33 -10.54 9.51 -51.19
N ASN A 34 -9.23 9.63 -51.43
CA ASN A 34 -8.28 10.05 -50.40
C ASN A 34 -8.57 11.48 -49.90
N LYS A 35 -8.91 12.42 -50.80
CA LYS A 35 -9.30 13.79 -50.42
C LYS A 35 -10.61 13.82 -49.63
N ALA A 36 -11.62 13.05 -50.05
CA ALA A 36 -12.89 12.96 -49.34
C ALA A 36 -12.70 12.36 -47.93
N LEU A 37 -11.87 11.31 -47.81
CA LEU A 37 -11.54 10.69 -46.54
C LEU A 37 -10.77 11.66 -45.63
N ALA A 38 -9.78 12.36 -46.16
CA ALA A 38 -9.05 13.40 -45.43
C ALA A 38 -9.98 14.51 -44.94
N ALA A 39 -10.87 15.01 -45.80
CA ALA A 39 -11.86 16.01 -45.44
C ALA A 39 -12.87 15.49 -44.40
N ALA A 40 -13.27 14.21 -44.47
CA ALA A 40 -14.13 13.59 -43.48
C ALA A 40 -13.43 13.49 -42.12
N PHE A 41 -12.17 13.05 -42.07
CA PHE A 41 -11.40 13.00 -40.83
C PHE A 41 -11.16 14.39 -40.24
N GLU A 42 -10.85 15.39 -41.08
CA GLU A 42 -10.68 16.76 -40.64
C GLU A 42 -11.98 17.35 -40.09
N THR A 43 -13.10 17.13 -40.79
CA THR A 43 -14.44 17.57 -40.35
C THR A 43 -14.81 16.92 -39.03
N ARG A 44 -14.60 15.60 -38.90
CA ARG A 44 -14.82 14.88 -37.63
C ARG A 44 -13.96 15.47 -36.52
N GLN A 45 -12.67 15.73 -36.77
CA GLN A 45 -11.76 16.27 -35.76
C GLN A 45 -12.15 17.68 -35.33
N ARG A 46 -12.60 18.53 -36.26
CA ARG A 46 -13.15 19.85 -35.94
C ARG A 46 -14.43 19.74 -35.13
N ALA A 47 -15.33 18.83 -35.48
CA ALA A 47 -16.57 18.59 -34.76
C ALA A 47 -16.32 18.11 -33.33
N THR A 48 -15.42 17.14 -33.10
CA THR A 48 -15.10 16.67 -31.76
C THR A 48 -14.46 17.76 -30.90
N ARG A 49 -13.57 18.60 -31.47
CA ARG A 49 -13.01 19.74 -30.75
C ARG A 49 -14.06 20.80 -30.40
N ALA A 50 -14.96 21.09 -31.34
CA ALA A 50 -16.06 22.03 -31.07
C ALA A 50 -17.00 21.50 -29.96
N GLN A 51 -17.24 20.19 -29.93
CA GLN A 51 -17.99 19.53 -28.87
C GLN A 51 -17.26 19.61 -27.53
N GLU A 52 -15.95 19.33 -27.47
CA GLU A 52 -15.14 19.48 -26.24
C GLU A 52 -15.19 20.92 -25.71
N VAL A 53 -15.04 21.92 -26.59
CA VAL A 53 -15.13 23.34 -26.22
C VAL A 53 -16.53 23.71 -25.76
N ALA A 54 -17.58 23.22 -26.42
CA ALA A 54 -18.97 23.46 -26.02
C ALA A 54 -19.30 22.81 -24.66
N MET A 55 -18.80 21.59 -24.42
CA MET A 55 -18.92 20.91 -23.13
C MET A 55 -18.20 21.70 -22.04
N GLY A 56 -16.99 22.19 -22.32
CA GLY A 56 -16.26 23.10 -21.42
C GLY A 56 -17.01 24.40 -21.14
N ALA A 57 -17.64 25.01 -22.15
CA ALA A 57 -18.44 26.24 -21.99
C ALA A 57 -19.72 26.02 -21.17
N LEU A 58 -20.30 24.83 -21.22
CA LEU A 58 -21.43 24.41 -20.39
C LEU A 58 -21.00 23.83 -19.04
N ASN A 59 -19.71 23.85 -18.74
CA ASN A 59 -19.12 23.29 -17.53
C ASN A 59 -19.42 21.78 -17.35
N LEU A 60 -19.62 21.04 -18.45
CA LEU A 60 -19.73 19.59 -18.45
C LEU A 60 -18.34 18.96 -18.56
N PRO A 61 -17.95 18.07 -17.61
CA PRO A 61 -16.67 17.37 -17.68
C PRO A 61 -16.62 16.37 -18.84
N SER A 62 -15.46 16.21 -19.45
CA SER A 62 -15.25 15.21 -20.49
C SER A 62 -15.13 13.79 -19.91
N ALA A 63 -15.26 12.76 -20.75
CA ALA A 63 -15.06 11.37 -20.34
C ALA A 63 -13.64 11.13 -19.78
N GLY A 64 -12.62 11.78 -20.35
CA GLY A 64 -11.24 11.67 -19.88
C GLY A 64 -11.05 12.32 -18.50
N ASP A 65 -11.78 13.40 -18.20
CA ASP A 65 -11.75 14.03 -16.88
C ASP A 65 -12.37 13.13 -15.83
N LEU A 66 -13.49 12.47 -16.16
CA LEU A 66 -14.12 11.49 -15.28
C LEU A 66 -13.20 10.30 -15.00
N GLU A 67 -12.49 9.78 -16.01
CA GLU A 67 -11.53 8.70 -15.81
C GLU A 67 -10.34 9.12 -14.94
N ARG A 68 -9.80 10.32 -15.15
CA ARG A 68 -8.75 10.87 -14.29
C ARG A 68 -9.24 11.06 -12.86
N LEU A 69 -10.46 11.54 -12.69
CA LEU A 69 -11.09 11.73 -11.38
C LEU A 69 -11.28 10.40 -10.67
N THR A 70 -11.80 9.35 -11.34
CA THR A 70 -11.97 8.02 -10.73
C THR A 70 -10.64 7.39 -10.36
N ARG A 71 -9.59 7.54 -11.19
CA ARG A 71 -8.22 7.11 -10.85
C ARG A 71 -7.68 7.84 -9.63
N ARG A 72 -7.85 9.17 -9.56
CA ARG A 72 -7.43 9.98 -8.40
C ARG A 72 -8.19 9.60 -7.14
N LEU A 73 -9.52 9.43 -7.23
CA LEU A 73 -10.36 9.00 -6.10
C LEU A 73 -9.91 7.64 -5.58
N ARG A 74 -9.67 6.67 -6.46
CA ARG A 74 -9.11 5.36 -6.07
C ARG A 74 -7.76 5.50 -5.35
N GLY A 75 -6.88 6.36 -5.86
CA GLY A 75 -5.61 6.66 -5.21
C GLY A 75 -5.76 7.30 -3.84
N VAL A 76 -6.74 8.20 -3.67
CA VAL A 76 -7.07 8.81 -2.37
C VAL A 76 -7.60 7.73 -1.41
N SER A 77 -8.52 6.87 -1.83
CA SER A 77 -9.04 5.77 -1.02
C SER A 77 -7.93 4.83 -0.54
N GLN A 78 -7.01 4.43 -1.42
CA GLN A 78 -5.88 3.58 -1.04
C GLN A 78 -4.97 4.26 -0.01
N ARG A 79 -4.75 5.57 -0.17
CA ARG A 79 -3.95 6.35 0.79
C ARG A 79 -4.65 6.48 2.13
N LEU A 80 -5.97 6.63 2.15
CA LEU A 80 -6.75 6.66 3.40
C LEU A 80 -6.67 5.32 4.13
N GLU A 81 -6.85 4.20 3.43
CA GLU A 81 -6.66 2.86 4.01
C GLU A 81 -5.25 2.68 4.61
N THR A 82 -4.21 3.11 3.89
CA THR A 82 -2.83 3.06 4.41
C THR A 82 -2.63 3.96 5.64
N ILE A 83 -3.32 5.11 5.68
CA ILE A 83 -3.28 6.02 6.84
C ILE A 83 -4.01 5.38 8.02
N GLU A 84 -5.18 4.78 7.82
CA GLU A 84 -5.94 4.04 8.84
C GLU A 84 -5.08 2.90 9.42
N ASP A 85 -4.48 2.06 8.57
CA ASP A 85 -3.53 1.02 9.01
C ASP A 85 -2.35 1.60 9.81
N GLY A 86 -1.91 2.81 9.44
CA GLY A 86 -0.84 3.53 10.12
C GLY A 86 -1.27 4.02 11.50
N LEU A 87 -2.50 4.50 11.64
CA LEU A 87 -3.11 4.94 12.89
C LEU A 87 -3.33 3.76 13.84
N ASP A 88 -3.84 2.63 13.36
CA ASP A 88 -4.02 1.42 14.16
C ASP A 88 -2.68 0.94 14.76
N ARG A 89 -1.62 0.96 13.95
CA ARG A 89 -0.26 0.64 14.42
C ARG A 89 0.27 1.67 15.43
N LEU A 90 -0.06 2.95 15.25
CA LEU A 90 0.35 4.00 16.18
C LEU A 90 -0.38 3.86 17.51
N GLU A 91 -1.68 3.60 17.50
CA GLU A 91 -2.49 3.30 18.68
C GLU A 91 -1.90 2.14 19.46
N GLN A 92 -1.61 1.02 18.79
CA GLN A 92 -0.99 -0.15 19.42
C GLN A 92 0.38 0.17 20.08
N ARG A 93 1.18 1.04 19.47
CA ARG A 93 2.47 1.48 20.05
C ARG A 93 2.26 2.41 21.23
N ILE A 94 1.27 3.29 21.18
CA ILE A 94 0.91 4.18 22.28
C ILE A 94 0.42 3.35 23.47
N ASP A 95 -0.40 2.32 23.25
CA ASP A 95 -0.83 1.40 24.32
C ASP A 95 0.36 0.65 24.94
N GLN A 96 1.31 0.22 24.12
CA GLN A 96 2.55 -0.40 24.61
C GLN A 96 3.40 0.58 25.42
N LEU A 97 3.47 1.85 25.07
CA LEU A 97 4.12 2.88 25.87
C LEU A 97 3.33 3.21 27.14
N GLY A 98 1.99 3.24 27.04
CA GLY A 98 1.03 3.37 28.14
C GLY A 98 1.05 2.21 29.11
N SER A 99 1.74 1.11 28.78
CA SER A 99 2.21 0.11 29.74
C SER A 99 3.22 0.67 30.76
N SER A 100 3.37 2.00 30.86
CA SER A 100 3.86 2.72 32.05
C SER A 100 3.38 2.08 33.36
N SER A 101 2.16 1.53 33.42
CA SER A 101 1.72 0.78 34.62
C SER A 101 2.59 -0.44 34.97
N ALA A 102 3.19 -1.11 33.99
CA ALA A 102 4.16 -2.18 34.21
C ALA A 102 5.50 -1.65 34.72
N ILE A 103 5.94 -0.48 34.24
CA ILE A 103 7.13 0.20 34.74
C ILE A 103 6.89 0.70 36.17
N GLU A 104 5.76 1.34 36.45
CA GLU A 104 5.32 1.77 37.78
C GLU A 104 5.22 0.60 38.74
N LYS A 105 4.59 -0.52 38.34
CA LYS A 105 4.55 -1.75 39.17
C LYS A 105 5.96 -2.27 39.48
N ARG A 106 6.87 -2.21 38.50
CA ARG A 106 8.25 -2.65 38.69
C ARG A 106 9.02 -1.69 39.60
N LEU A 107 8.75 -0.39 39.53
CA LEU A 107 9.32 0.61 40.44
C LEU A 107 8.85 0.37 41.88
N VAL A 108 7.54 0.20 42.10
CA VAL A 108 6.99 -0.14 43.43
C VAL A 108 7.62 -1.43 43.97
N ALA A 109 7.75 -2.47 43.15
CA ALA A 109 8.40 -3.71 43.58
C ALA A 109 9.89 -3.51 43.94
N ILE A 110 10.59 -2.64 43.22
CA ILE A 110 11.98 -2.30 43.52
C ILE A 110 12.06 -1.52 44.84
N GLU A 111 11.19 -0.54 45.06
CA GLU A 111 11.11 0.23 46.31
C GLU A 111 10.88 -0.68 47.52
N GLU A 112 9.97 -1.65 47.41
CA GLU A 112 9.76 -2.64 48.48
C GLU A 112 10.99 -3.50 48.76
N VAL A 113 11.72 -3.92 47.72
CA VAL A 113 12.96 -4.70 47.88
C VAL A 113 14.04 -3.85 48.54
N LEU A 114 14.17 -2.58 48.15
CA LEU A 114 15.12 -1.65 48.78
C LEU A 114 14.81 -1.43 50.26
N ALA A 115 13.54 -1.23 50.62
CA ALA A 115 13.13 -1.07 52.01
C ALA A 115 13.45 -2.32 52.86
N ARG A 116 13.29 -3.52 52.30
CA ARG A 116 13.68 -4.77 52.99
C ARG A 116 15.20 -4.89 53.16
N LEU A 117 15.96 -4.52 52.13
CA LEU A 117 17.42 -4.52 52.18
C LEU A 117 17.94 -3.54 53.24
N GLU A 118 17.37 -2.33 53.28
CA GLU A 118 17.68 -1.32 54.30
C GLU A 118 17.42 -1.86 55.71
N ALA A 119 16.25 -2.45 55.97
CA ALA A 119 15.95 -3.07 57.26
C ALA A 119 16.91 -4.21 57.63
N THR A 120 17.33 -5.05 56.68
CA THR A 120 18.33 -6.11 56.96
C THR A 120 19.71 -5.54 57.26
N LEU A 121 20.11 -4.46 56.60
CA LEU A 121 21.37 -3.77 56.85
C LEU A 121 21.37 -3.10 58.22
N GLU A 122 20.26 -2.44 58.60
CA GLU A 122 20.09 -1.89 59.95
C GLU A 122 20.16 -2.97 61.02
N ALA A 123 19.50 -4.12 60.81
CA ALA A 123 19.56 -5.24 61.75
C ALA A 123 20.97 -5.83 61.90
N GLN A 124 21.76 -5.89 60.81
CA GLN A 124 23.16 -6.29 60.86
C GLN A 124 24.05 -5.24 61.53
N ALA A 125 23.83 -3.95 61.25
CA ALA A 125 24.56 -2.84 61.85
C ALA A 125 24.22 -2.61 63.33
N ALA A 126 23.05 -3.09 63.79
CA ALA A 126 22.67 -3.19 65.19
C ALA A 126 23.21 -4.47 65.87
N SER A 127 23.76 -5.41 65.11
CA SER A 127 24.41 -6.64 65.61
C SER A 127 25.95 -6.62 65.79
N PRO A 128 26.67 -5.50 66.04
CA PRO A 128 28.13 -5.55 66.20
C PRO A 128 28.57 -5.99 67.61
N ALA A 129 27.66 -6.44 68.48
CA ALA A 129 28.01 -6.84 69.84
C ALA A 129 28.28 -8.35 70.04
N ALA A 130 27.96 -9.23 69.09
CA ALA A 130 28.07 -10.69 69.30
C ALA A 130 29.44 -11.28 68.93
N VAL A 131 30.18 -10.68 67.98
CA VAL A 131 31.49 -11.21 67.52
C VAL A 131 32.68 -10.78 68.40
N ALA A 132 32.51 -9.80 69.28
CA ALA A 132 33.57 -9.37 70.21
C ALA A 132 33.63 -10.19 71.52
N SER A 133 32.61 -11.01 71.83
CA SER A 133 32.56 -11.82 73.05
C SER A 133 33.12 -13.24 72.90
N GLU A 134 33.48 -13.68 71.69
CA GLU A 134 33.99 -15.05 71.45
C GLU A 134 35.53 -15.15 71.31
N VAL A 135 36.26 -14.03 71.29
CA VAL A 135 37.74 -14.02 71.19
C VAL A 135 38.42 -13.84 72.56
N GLY A 136 37.65 -13.75 73.64
CA GLY A 136 38.12 -13.43 74.99
C GLY A 136 38.06 -14.56 76.01
N ASP A 137 38.09 -15.84 75.61
CA ASP A 137 38.21 -16.94 76.58
C ASP A 137 39.08 -18.08 76.04
N SER A 138 40.39 -17.85 76.00
CA SER A 138 41.39 -18.92 75.93
C SER A 138 42.62 -18.53 76.74
N GLY A 139 42.45 -18.45 78.05
CA GLY A 139 43.56 -18.41 79.01
C GLY A 139 44.32 -19.76 79.03
N PRO A 140 45.66 -19.76 79.16
CA PRO A 140 46.48 -20.96 78.99
C PRO A 140 46.40 -21.90 80.21
N PRO A 141 46.71 -23.20 80.05
CA PRO A 141 46.60 -24.18 81.12
C PRO A 141 47.81 -24.09 82.08
N ALA A 142 47.55 -23.94 83.37
CA ALA A 142 48.57 -24.10 84.41
C ALA A 142 48.50 -25.52 84.98
N GLN A 143 49.54 -26.30 84.69
CA GLN A 143 49.88 -27.58 85.31
C GLN A 143 50.59 -27.32 86.65
N GLY A 144 50.40 -28.21 87.64
CA GLY A 144 51.25 -28.30 88.85
C GLY A 144 50.47 -28.30 90.15
#